data_AF-A0A7X9W9H4-F1
#
_entry.id   AF-A0A7X9W9H4-F1
#
_cell.length_a   1.000
_cell.length_b   1.000
_cell.length_c   1.000
_cell.angle_alpha   90.00
_cell.angle_beta   90.00
_cell.angle_gamma   90.00
#
_symmetry.space_group_name_H-M   'P 1'
#
loop_
_entity.id
_entity.type
_entity.pdbx_description
1 polymer ?
#
loop_
_entity_poly.entity_id
_entity_poly.type
_entity_poly.pdbx_seq_one_letter_code
_entity_poly.pdbx_strand_id
1 'polypeptide(L)'
;MHEQDFNILEEQNITLPELGRELENITGRTIIDSTSEIKRVIAHLPNFESDTDTFVATYRLNHQNDFIDATFTAPKEQRDRLKEIPVHVKLISYISKA
;
A
#
# COMPACT_ATOMS: atom_id res chain seq x y z
N MET A 1 -9.02 -9.66 12.46
CA MET A 1 -8.57 -10.19 11.16
C MET A 1 -9.45 -9.51 10.12
N HIS A 2 -8.92 -8.50 9.42
CA HIS A 2 -9.65 -7.56 8.54
C HIS A 2 -9.47 -7.86 7.05
N GLU A 3 -8.86 -8.98 6.69
CA GLU A 3 -8.43 -9.25 5.30
C GLU A 3 -9.61 -9.28 4.31
N GLN A 4 -10.76 -9.84 4.69
CA GLN A 4 -11.95 -9.82 3.81
C GLN A 4 -12.47 -8.41 3.54
N ASP A 5 -12.31 -7.50 4.50
CA ASP A 5 -12.78 -6.12 4.38
C ASP A 5 -11.86 -5.30 3.46
N PHE A 6 -10.59 -5.68 3.30
CA PHE A 6 -9.65 -4.99 2.42
C PHE A 6 -9.89 -5.23 0.94
N ASN A 7 -10.59 -6.31 0.56
CA ASN A 7 -10.92 -6.62 -0.83
C ASN A 7 -11.64 -5.45 -1.54
N ILE A 8 -12.33 -4.58 -0.81
CA ILE A 8 -13.01 -3.40 -1.39
C ILE A 8 -12.02 -2.34 -1.89
N LEU A 9 -10.82 -2.31 -1.33
CA LEU A 9 -9.74 -1.38 -1.66
C LEU A 9 -8.77 -1.95 -2.70
N GLU A 10 -8.70 -3.27 -2.81
CA GLU A 10 -7.96 -3.94 -3.88
C GLU A 10 -8.58 -3.58 -5.24
N GLU A 11 -7.73 -3.44 -6.26
CA GLU A 11 -8.08 -2.96 -7.61
C GLU A 11 -8.48 -1.48 -7.74
N GLN A 12 -8.59 -0.75 -6.63
CA GLN A 12 -8.89 0.70 -6.67
C GLN A 12 -7.70 1.52 -7.15
N ASN A 13 -8.01 2.66 -7.77
CA ASN A 13 -7.05 3.73 -8.03
C ASN A 13 -7.23 4.81 -6.96
N ILE A 14 -6.27 4.91 -6.05
CA ILE A 14 -6.36 5.76 -4.86
C ILE A 14 -4.99 6.31 -4.49
N THR A 15 -4.91 7.50 -3.90
CA THR A 15 -3.62 8.01 -3.42
C THR A 15 -3.21 7.30 -2.12
N LEU A 16 -1.91 7.19 -1.86
CA LEU A 16 -1.41 6.56 -0.62
C LEU A 16 -1.94 7.22 0.67
N PRO A 17 -2.11 8.55 0.76
CA PRO A 17 -2.74 9.18 1.92
C PRO A 17 -4.22 8.84 2.08
N GLU A 18 -4.98 8.78 0.99
CA GLU A 18 -6.40 8.38 1.03
C GLU A 18 -6.54 6.91 1.42
N LEU A 19 -5.70 6.03 0.86
CA LEU A 19 -5.64 4.63 1.25
C LEU A 19 -5.40 4.49 2.76
N GLY A 20 -4.50 5.28 3.33
CA GLY A 20 -4.30 5.32 4.78
C GLY A 20 -5.59 5.58 5.55
N ARG A 21 -6.39 6.58 5.14
CA ARG A 21 -7.66 6.90 5.81
C ARG A 21 -8.67 5.75 5.71
N GLU A 22 -8.75 5.09 4.56
CA GLU A 22 -9.64 3.94 4.39
C GLU A 22 -9.20 2.75 5.26
N LEU A 23 -7.89 2.52 5.39
CA LEU A 23 -7.35 1.51 6.30
C LEU A 23 -7.67 1.83 7.77
N GLU A 24 -7.62 3.11 8.17
CA GLU A 24 -8.05 3.54 9.51
C GLU A 24 -9.54 3.25 9.74
N ASN A 25 -10.40 3.54 8.74
CA ASN A 25 -11.84 3.29 8.80
C ASN A 25 -12.15 1.79 8.95
N ILE A 26 -11.48 0.94 8.17
CA ILE A 26 -11.70 -0.52 8.20
C ILE A 26 -11.19 -1.14 9.50
N THR A 27 -10.02 -0.72 9.97
CA THR A 27 -9.40 -1.33 11.16
C THR A 27 -9.85 -0.71 12.48
N GLY A 28 -10.42 0.50 12.45
CA GLY A 28 -10.73 1.30 13.64
C GLY A 28 -9.48 1.76 14.40
N ARG A 29 -8.31 1.73 13.75
CA ARG A 29 -6.99 2.06 14.34
C ARG A 29 -6.40 3.27 13.63
N THR A 30 -5.57 4.04 14.32
CA THR A 30 -4.89 5.20 13.73
C THR A 30 -3.55 4.78 13.15
N ILE A 31 -3.19 5.34 12.01
CA ILE A 31 -1.88 5.16 11.38
C ILE A 31 -0.92 6.20 11.94
N ILE A 32 0.20 5.74 12.50
CA ILE A 32 1.27 6.61 13.03
C ILE A 32 2.09 7.19 11.87
N ASP A 33 2.32 6.38 10.85
CA ASP A 33 3.11 6.74 9.68
C ASP A 33 2.57 6.03 8.45
N SER A 34 1.98 6.81 7.53
CA SER A 34 1.24 6.31 6.39
C SER A 34 2.04 6.27 5.09
N THR A 35 3.23 6.87 5.04
CA THR A 35 3.94 7.02 3.76
C THR A 35 5.46 6.96 3.85
N SER A 36 6.07 6.78 5.03
CA SER A 36 7.53 6.84 5.14
C SER A 36 8.25 5.62 4.61
N GLU A 37 7.60 4.46 4.53
CA GLU A 37 8.22 3.24 3.98
C GLU A 37 7.54 2.81 2.69
N ILE A 38 8.04 3.32 1.56
CA ILE A 38 7.69 2.82 0.22
C ILE A 38 8.91 2.08 -0.33
N LYS A 39 8.74 0.79 -0.65
CA LYS A 39 9.80 -0.07 -1.20
C LYS A 39 9.40 -0.53 -2.59
N ARG A 40 10.29 -0.38 -3.56
CA ARG A 40 10.10 -0.95 -4.92
C ARG A 40 10.35 -2.45 -4.86
N VAL A 41 9.43 -3.24 -5.40
CA VAL A 41 9.58 -4.69 -5.56
C VAL A 41 10.20 -4.94 -6.93
N ILE A 42 11.43 -5.46 -6.94
CA ILE A 42 12.12 -5.85 -8.17
C ILE A 42 11.98 -7.36 -8.31
N ALA A 43 11.19 -7.80 -9.29
CA ALA A 43 11.08 -9.20 -9.62
C ALA A 43 12.43 -9.74 -10.12
N HIS A 44 12.71 -11.03 -9.85
CA HIS A 44 13.94 -11.68 -10.28
C HIS A 44 14.07 -11.72 -11.82
N LEU A 45 12.94 -11.81 -12.52
CA LEU A 45 12.82 -11.66 -13.97
C LEU A 45 11.96 -10.42 -14.26
N PRO A 46 12.56 -9.22 -14.29
CA PRO A 46 11.79 -7.99 -14.51
C PRO A 46 11.24 -7.97 -15.93
N ASN A 47 9.95 -7.66 -16.06
CA ASN A 47 9.36 -7.37 -17.36
C ASN A 47 9.74 -5.92 -17.74
N PHE A 48 10.80 -5.77 -18.52
CA PHE A 48 11.28 -4.46 -18.95
C PHE A 48 10.28 -3.74 -19.88
N GLU A 49 9.41 -4.48 -20.56
CA GLU A 49 8.38 -3.93 -21.45
C GLU A 49 7.16 -3.36 -20.69
N SER A 50 7.04 -3.62 -19.38
CA SER A 50 5.95 -3.04 -18.60
C SER A 50 6.15 -1.55 -18.37
N ASP A 51 5.12 -0.73 -18.55
CA ASP A 51 5.19 0.71 -18.25
C ASP A 51 5.06 1.02 -16.74
N THR A 52 4.78 0.01 -15.92
CA THR A 52 4.59 0.14 -14.48
C THR A 52 5.65 -0.57 -13.68
N ASP A 53 5.84 -0.10 -12.45
CA ASP A 53 6.62 -0.76 -11.41
C ASP A 53 5.69 -1.15 -10.26
N THR A 54 6.06 -2.21 -9.53
CA THR A 54 5.39 -2.66 -8.32
C THR A 54 6.10 -2.12 -7.08
N PHE A 55 5.32 -1.69 -6.10
CA PHE A 55 5.79 -1.13 -4.84
C PHE A 55 4.99 -1.71 -3.68
N VAL A 56 5.55 -1.58 -2.48
CA VAL A 56 4.88 -1.83 -1.21
C VAL A 56 4.95 -0.55 -0.38
N ALA A 57 3.80 -0.05 0.07
CA ALA A 57 3.71 0.95 1.13
C ALA A 57 3.34 0.25 2.43
N THR A 58 4.15 0.48 3.47
CA THR A 58 3.91 -0.05 4.81
C THR A 58 3.30 1.05 5.70
N TYR A 59 2.12 0.77 6.24
CA TYR A 59 1.39 1.63 7.16
C TYR A 59 1.54 1.07 8.58
N ARG A 60 2.10 1.87 9.49
CA ARG A 60 2.26 1.46 10.89
C ARG A 60 1.04 1.88 11.71
N LEU A 61 0.39 0.92 12.35
CA LEU A 61 -0.76 1.17 13.22
C LEU A 61 -0.33 1.52 14.64
N ASN A 62 -1.16 2.27 15.35
CA ASN A 62 -0.95 2.66 16.75
C ASN A 62 -1.17 1.54 17.77
N HIS A 63 -1.40 0.31 17.33
CA HIS A 63 -1.68 -0.83 18.18
C HIS A 63 -0.65 -1.94 18.00
N GLN A 64 -0.05 -2.39 19.12
CA GLN A 64 0.78 -3.60 19.21
C GLN A 64 1.91 -3.76 18.17
N ASN A 65 2.38 -2.66 17.56
CA ASN A 65 3.28 -2.71 16.39
C ASN A 65 2.71 -3.54 15.23
N ASP A 66 1.41 -3.46 15.00
CA ASP A 66 0.77 -3.99 13.81
C ASP A 66 1.11 -3.10 12.60
N PHE A 67 1.19 -3.75 11.44
CA PHE A 67 1.46 -3.11 10.15
C PHE A 67 0.42 -3.54 9.14
N ILE A 68 0.20 -2.67 8.15
CA ILE A 68 -0.52 -3.03 6.93
C ILE A 68 0.41 -2.79 5.76
N ASP A 69 0.65 -3.82 4.96
CA ASP A 69 1.40 -3.69 3.71
C ASP A 69 0.40 -3.60 2.56
N ALA A 70 0.47 -2.51 1.80
CA ALA A 70 -0.28 -2.35 0.56
C ALA A 70 0.68 -2.48 -0.63
N THR A 71 0.48 -3.53 -1.42
CA THR A 71 1.15 -3.70 -2.71
C THR A 71 0.38 -2.95 -3.77
N PHE A 72 1.07 -2.13 -4.58
CA PHE A 72 0.46 -1.35 -5.64
C PHE A 72 1.37 -1.23 -6.86
N THR A 73 0.79 -0.87 -7.99
CA THR A 73 1.52 -0.54 -9.23
C THR A 73 1.39 0.94 -9.56
N ALA A 74 2.47 1.54 -10.07
CA ALA A 74 2.48 2.93 -10.54
C ALA A 74 3.32 3.07 -11.83
N PRO A 75 3.05 4.08 -12.67
CA PRO A 75 3.86 4.33 -13.87
C PRO A 75 5.32 4.62 -13.53
N LYS A 76 6.24 4.03 -14.29
CA LYS A 76 7.70 4.19 -14.09
C LYS A 76 8.14 5.65 -14.09
N GLU A 77 7.55 6.45 -14.98
CA GLU A 77 7.85 7.88 -15.15
C GLU A 77 7.41 8.74 -13.95
N GLN A 78 6.52 8.25 -13.08
CA GLN A 78 5.97 8.99 -11.94
C GLN A 78 6.43 8.46 -10.59
N ARG A 79 7.48 7.63 -10.58
CA ARG A 79 8.04 6.99 -9.38
C ARG A 79 8.47 7.99 -8.28
N ASP A 80 8.82 9.22 -8.64
CA ASP A 80 9.22 10.23 -7.65
C ASP A 80 8.02 10.93 -6.99
N ARG A 81 6.79 10.65 -7.46
CA ARG A 81 5.55 11.34 -7.06
C ARG A 81 4.49 10.40 -6.48
N LEU A 82 4.90 9.21 -6.02
CA LEU A 82 3.97 8.15 -5.54
C LEU A 82 3.02 8.59 -4.41
N LYS A 83 3.39 9.63 -3.66
CA LYS A 83 2.53 10.18 -2.59
C LYS A 83 1.45 11.14 -3.08
N GLU A 84 1.57 11.63 -4.31
CA GLU A 84 0.71 12.66 -4.90
C GLU A 84 -0.25 12.10 -5.96
N ILE A 85 0.08 10.95 -6.54
CA ILE A 85 -0.68 10.36 -7.64
C ILE A 85 -1.58 9.23 -7.14
N PRO A 86 -2.71 8.98 -7.81
CA PRO A 86 -3.43 7.73 -7.64
C PRO A 86 -2.55 6.56 -8.07
N VAL A 87 -2.49 5.54 -7.22
CA VAL A 87 -1.80 4.28 -7.51
C VAL A 87 -2.83 3.16 -7.56
N HIS A 88 -2.52 2.10 -8.31
CA HIS A 88 -3.43 0.99 -8.45
C HIS A 88 -3.08 -0.11 -7.43
N VAL A 89 -3.96 -0.29 -6.45
CA VAL A 89 -3.76 -1.24 -5.35
C VAL A 89 -3.97 -2.68 -5.85
N LYS A 90 -3.05 -3.58 -5.49
CA LYS A 90 -3.06 -4.99 -5.91
C LYS A 90 -3.37 -5.96 -4.80
N LEU A 91 -2.87 -5.69 -3.59
CA LEU A 91 -3.00 -6.57 -2.45
C LEU A 91 -2.83 -5.76 -1.18
N ILE A 92 -3.63 -6.03 -0.16
CA ILE A 92 -3.46 -5.47 1.17
C ILE A 92 -3.33 -6.61 2.18
N SER A 93 -2.30 -6.57 3.03
CA SER A 93 -2.03 -7.60 4.03
C SER A 93 -1.90 -7.00 5.43
N TYR A 94 -2.58 -7.60 6.41
CA TYR A 94 -2.44 -7.23 7.82
C TYR A 94 -1.36 -8.06 8.48
N ILE A 95 -0.36 -7.41 9.08
CA ILE A 95 0.75 -8.08 9.75
C ILE A 95 0.68 -7.73 11.24
N SER A 96 0.32 -8.72 12.06
CA SER A 96 0.39 -8.60 13.51
C SER A 96 1.63 -9.31 14.05
N LYS A 97 2.42 -8.62 14.87
CA LYS A 97 3.54 -9.22 15.60
C LYS A 97 3.07 -9.58 17.00
N ALA A 98 2.60 -10.82 17.16
CA ALA A 98 2.30 -11.42 18.46
C ALA A 98 3.58 -11.60 19.31
#